data_AF-A0A8J4TL86-F1
#
_entry.id   AF-A0A8J4TL86-F1
#
_cell.length_a   1.000
_cell.length_b   1.000
_cell.length_c   1.000
_cell.angle_alpha   90.00
_cell.angle_beta   90.00
_cell.angle_gamma   90.00
#
_symmetry.space_group_name_H-M   'P 1'
#
loop_
_entity.id
_entity.type
_entity.pdbx_description
1 polymer ?
#
loop_
_entity_poly.entity_id
_entity_poly.type
_entity_poly.pdbx_seq_one_letter_code
_entity_poly.pdbx_strand_id
1 'polypeptide(L)'
;MVQYVEGELCYTVQCLTHTDPDTGFYAMDVTTSNCSEKCEPHQVYVPSSDPYVCCGSCKNVSCSFTNENGTTEVFTAGSSWVSNCTRFDCIETAVGAVILASGVVCPPFNDTECIQNGGVVQTYVDGCCKTCKEDGKTCKRVAIRTTIRKDDCRSNAPTWV
;
A
#
# COMPACT_ATOMS: atom_id res chain seq x y z
N MET A 1 -6.56 -35.06 -23.49
CA MET A 1 -7.05 -34.81 -22.13
C MET A 1 -7.87 -33.54 -22.18
N VAL A 2 -9.08 -33.56 -21.65
CA VAL A 2 -9.99 -32.41 -21.59
C VAL A 2 -10.48 -32.27 -20.15
N GLN A 3 -10.51 -31.05 -19.62
CA GLN A 3 -11.02 -30.77 -18.28
C GLN A 3 -12.12 -29.71 -18.35
N TYR A 4 -13.19 -29.88 -17.57
CA TYR A 4 -14.24 -28.87 -17.43
C TYR A 4 -14.85 -28.89 -16.03
N VAL A 5 -15.35 -27.75 -15.59
CA VAL A 5 -15.95 -27.57 -14.27
C VAL A 5 -17.46 -27.42 -14.41
N GLU A 6 -18.20 -28.17 -13.61
CA GLU A 6 -19.66 -28.06 -13.51
C GLU A 6 -20.06 -27.98 -12.04
N GLY A 7 -20.47 -26.78 -11.60
CA GLY A 7 -20.73 -26.49 -10.19
C GLY A 7 -19.45 -26.56 -9.35
N GLU A 8 -19.42 -27.46 -8.37
CA GLU A 8 -18.26 -27.69 -7.49
C GLU A 8 -17.46 -28.95 -7.88
N LEU A 9 -17.81 -29.59 -8.99
CA LEU A 9 -17.15 -30.79 -9.49
C LEU A 9 -16.34 -30.44 -10.73
N CYS A 10 -15.12 -30.97 -10.79
CA CYS A 10 -14.30 -30.92 -11.99
C CYS A 10 -14.17 -32.30 -12.61
N TYR A 11 -14.41 -32.36 -13.91
CA TYR A 11 -14.39 -33.57 -14.71
C TYR A 11 -13.14 -33.56 -15.57
N THR A 12 -12.34 -34.61 -15.44
CA THR A 12 -11.16 -34.84 -16.27
C THR A 12 -11.41 -36.04 -17.17
N VAL A 13 -11.45 -35.79 -18.47
CA VAL A 13 -11.67 -36.79 -19.51
C VAL A 13 -10.35 -37.12 -20.20
N GLN A 14 -9.96 -38.38 -20.15
CA GLN A 14 -8.76 -38.90 -20.78
C GLN A 14 -9.14 -39.98 -21.80
N CYS A 15 -8.85 -39.74 -23.08
CA CYS A 15 -8.97 -40.78 -24.10
C CYS A 15 -7.87 -41.84 -23.91
N LEU A 16 -8.30 -43.08 -23.86
CA LEU A 16 -7.44 -44.26 -23.77
C LEU A 16 -7.01 -44.69 -25.17
N THR A 17 -5.93 -45.48 -25.24
CA THR A 17 -5.38 -45.96 -26.51
C THR A 17 -6.12 -47.17 -27.09
N HIS A 18 -7.00 -47.81 -26.31
CA HIS A 18 -7.83 -48.92 -26.77
C HIS A 18 -9.23 -48.44 -27.12
N THR A 19 -9.90 -49.16 -28.01
CA THR A 19 -11.29 -48.87 -28.41
C THR A 19 -12.28 -49.56 -27.49
N ASP A 20 -13.34 -48.86 -27.15
CA ASP A 20 -14.50 -49.39 -26.44
C ASP A 20 -15.24 -50.38 -27.36
N PRO A 21 -15.38 -51.66 -26.95
CA PRO A 21 -16.01 -52.69 -27.76
C PRO A 21 -17.51 -52.43 -28.04
N ASP A 22 -18.21 -51.64 -27.23
CA ASP A 22 -19.64 -51.40 -27.41
C ASP A 22 -19.90 -50.27 -28.44
N THR A 23 -19.04 -49.26 -28.48
CA THR A 23 -19.24 -48.07 -29.32
C THR A 23 -18.32 -48.02 -30.55
N GLY A 24 -17.22 -48.76 -30.54
CA GLY A 24 -16.21 -48.76 -31.61
C GLY A 24 -15.32 -47.51 -31.64
N PHE A 25 -15.51 -46.57 -30.72
CA PHE A 25 -14.66 -45.38 -30.55
C PHE A 25 -13.54 -45.65 -29.53
N TYR A 26 -12.55 -44.75 -29.43
CA TYR A 26 -11.56 -44.83 -28.35
C TYR A 26 -12.25 -44.74 -26.99
N ALA A 27 -11.93 -45.68 -26.10
CA ALA A 27 -12.44 -45.67 -24.75
C ALA A 27 -12.01 -44.39 -24.03
N MET A 28 -12.85 -43.89 -23.13
CA MET A 28 -12.59 -42.70 -22.34
C MET A 28 -12.62 -43.04 -20.87
N ASP A 29 -11.66 -42.52 -20.12
CA ASP A 29 -11.67 -42.52 -18.67
C ASP A 29 -12.09 -41.15 -18.17
N VAL A 30 -13.07 -41.12 -17.27
CA VAL A 30 -13.62 -39.87 -16.70
C VAL A 30 -13.41 -39.91 -15.21
N THR A 31 -12.56 -39.01 -14.72
CA THR A 31 -12.31 -38.83 -13.29
C THR A 31 -12.96 -37.55 -12.80
N THR A 32 -13.53 -37.60 -11.61
CA THR A 32 -14.20 -36.46 -10.98
C THR A 32 -13.46 -36.05 -9.72
N SER A 33 -13.15 -34.77 -9.59
CA SER A 33 -12.61 -34.17 -8.36
C SER A 33 -13.58 -33.15 -7.79
N ASN A 34 -13.64 -33.07 -6.46
CA ASN A 34 -14.44 -32.08 -5.76
C ASN A 34 -13.57 -30.83 -5.53
N CYS A 35 -14.02 -29.68 -6.06
CA CYS A 35 -13.38 -28.38 -5.92
C CYS A 35 -14.09 -27.49 -4.87
N SER A 36 -14.95 -28.05 -4.00
CA SER A 36 -15.69 -27.35 -2.92
C SER A 36 -14.77 -26.90 -1.76
N GLU A 37 -13.59 -26.38 -2.08
CA GLU A 37 -12.66 -25.88 -1.08
C GLU A 37 -13.24 -24.61 -0.44
N LYS A 38 -13.60 -24.71 0.84
CA LYS A 38 -13.99 -23.54 1.63
C LYS A 38 -12.73 -22.79 2.03
N CYS A 39 -12.51 -21.65 1.42
CA CYS A 39 -11.38 -20.79 1.75
C CYS A 39 -11.46 -20.29 3.20
N GLU A 40 -10.29 -19.98 3.77
CA GLU A 40 -10.20 -19.39 5.10
C GLU A 40 -10.82 -17.98 5.14
N PRO A 41 -11.13 -17.44 6.33
CA PRO A 41 -11.48 -16.03 6.46
C PRO A 41 -10.43 -15.14 5.79
N HIS A 42 -10.87 -14.11 5.06
CA HIS A 42 -10.02 -13.24 4.24
C HIS A 42 -9.37 -13.88 3.01
N GLN A 43 -9.93 -14.98 2.53
CA GLN A 43 -9.60 -15.55 1.23
C GLN A 43 -10.83 -15.62 0.33
N VAL A 44 -10.60 -15.58 -0.98
CA VAL A 44 -11.61 -15.80 -2.00
C VAL A 44 -11.15 -16.90 -2.94
N TYR A 45 -12.07 -17.80 -3.30
CA TYR A 45 -11.80 -18.83 -4.28
C TYR A 45 -11.72 -18.20 -5.67
N VAL A 46 -10.60 -18.43 -6.37
CA VAL A 46 -10.42 -17.94 -7.73
C VAL A 46 -10.23 -19.14 -8.65
N PRO A 47 -11.11 -19.33 -9.66
CA PRO A 47 -10.98 -20.42 -10.61
C PRO A 47 -9.67 -20.31 -11.39
N SER A 48 -9.07 -21.45 -11.73
CA SER A 48 -7.88 -21.47 -12.57
C SER A 48 -8.21 -20.98 -13.98
N SER A 49 -7.28 -20.22 -14.57
CA SER A 49 -7.33 -19.83 -15.99
C SER A 49 -6.57 -20.82 -16.89
N ASP A 50 -5.82 -21.76 -16.29
CA ASP A 50 -5.07 -22.79 -17.01
C ASP A 50 -6.00 -23.97 -17.36
N PRO A 51 -6.15 -24.34 -18.65
CA PRO A 51 -7.01 -25.44 -19.09
C PRO A 51 -6.56 -26.84 -18.62
N TYR A 52 -5.35 -26.97 -18.07
CA TYR A 52 -4.82 -28.22 -17.50
C TYR A 52 -5.01 -28.33 -15.98
N VAL A 53 -5.50 -27.27 -15.33
CA VAL A 53 -5.69 -27.21 -13.88
C VAL A 53 -7.19 -27.21 -13.56
N CYS A 54 -7.63 -28.31 -12.97
CA CYS A 54 -9.05 -28.61 -12.74
C CYS A 54 -9.73 -27.67 -11.74
N CYS A 55 -9.08 -27.42 -10.60
CA CYS A 55 -9.62 -26.59 -9.53
C CYS A 55 -8.86 -25.27 -9.44
N GLY A 56 -9.58 -24.20 -9.12
CA GLY A 56 -9.00 -22.95 -8.64
C GLY A 56 -8.31 -23.07 -7.30
N SER A 57 -7.85 -21.93 -6.78
CA SER A 57 -7.20 -21.83 -5.48
C SER A 57 -7.73 -20.64 -4.69
N CYS A 58 -7.60 -20.75 -3.36
CA CYS A 58 -7.92 -19.65 -2.46
C CYS A 58 -6.82 -18.59 -2.52
N LYS A 59 -7.22 -17.35 -2.83
CA LYS A 59 -6.32 -16.19 -2.83
C LYS A 59 -6.63 -15.28 -1.65
N ASN A 60 -5.59 -14.83 -0.96
CA ASN A 60 -5.73 -13.83 0.09
C ASN A 60 -6.26 -12.52 -0.52
N VAL A 61 -7.31 -11.95 0.05
CA VAL A 61 -7.83 -10.62 -0.34
C VAL A 61 -7.29 -9.49 0.53
N SER A 62 -6.61 -9.84 1.62
CA SER A 62 -5.98 -8.92 2.54
C SER A 62 -4.63 -9.46 3.03
N CYS A 63 -3.82 -8.55 3.56
CA CYS A 63 -2.53 -8.85 4.14
C CYS A 63 -2.61 -8.88 5.66
N SER A 64 -2.01 -9.89 6.27
CA SER A 64 -1.86 -10.00 7.72
C SER A 64 -0.47 -9.49 8.12
N PHE A 65 -0.41 -8.48 8.98
CA PHE A 65 0.84 -7.87 9.46
C PHE A 65 0.91 -7.96 10.98
N THR A 66 1.98 -8.58 11.48
CA THR A 66 2.26 -8.65 12.91
C THR A 66 3.24 -7.55 13.30
N ASN A 67 2.80 -6.66 14.18
CA ASN A 67 3.63 -5.57 14.69
C ASN A 67 4.60 -6.07 15.77
N GLU A 68 5.57 -5.24 16.17
CA GLU A 68 6.58 -5.58 17.20
C GLU A 68 5.96 -5.98 18.55
N ASN A 69 4.78 -5.45 18.85
CA ASN A 69 4.00 -5.79 20.05
C ASN A 69 3.30 -7.16 19.97
N GLY A 70 3.45 -7.90 18.87
CA GLY A 70 2.82 -9.20 18.65
C GLY A 70 1.34 -9.14 18.24
N THR A 71 0.77 -7.93 18.11
CA THR A 71 -0.57 -7.73 17.56
C THR A 71 -0.57 -7.93 16.05
N THR A 72 -1.45 -8.79 15.57
CA THR A 72 -1.69 -9.02 14.14
C THR A 72 -2.87 -8.17 13.67
N GLU A 73 -2.61 -7.32 12.69
CA GLU A 73 -3.59 -6.46 12.04
C GLU A 73 -3.80 -6.90 10.58
N VAL A 74 -5.02 -6.75 10.10
CA VAL A 74 -5.40 -7.13 8.73
C VAL A 74 -5.60 -5.88 7.89
N PHE A 75 -4.83 -5.77 6.82
CA PHE A 75 -4.83 -4.66 5.87
C PHE A 75 -5.46 -5.09 4.55
N THR A 76 -6.46 -4.36 4.07
CA THR A 76 -7.07 -4.63 2.77
C THR A 76 -6.08 -4.37 1.63
N ALA A 77 -6.17 -5.12 0.54
CA ALA A 77 -5.39 -4.85 -0.67
C ALA A 77 -5.56 -3.39 -1.13
N GLY A 78 -4.45 -2.74 -1.47
CA GLY A 78 -4.35 -1.31 -1.78
C GLY A 78 -3.97 -0.41 -0.59
N SER A 79 -3.85 -0.96 0.63
CA SER A 79 -3.45 -0.19 1.81
C SER A 79 -1.94 0.02 1.88
N SER A 80 -1.54 1.17 2.44
CA SER A 80 -0.14 1.53 2.71
C SER A 80 0.01 2.05 4.14
N TRP A 81 1.05 1.63 4.85
CA TRP A 81 1.38 2.13 6.19
C TRP A 81 2.89 2.22 6.39
N VAL A 82 3.31 2.95 7.43
CA VAL A 82 4.72 3.01 7.84
C VAL A 82 4.84 2.48 9.25
N SER A 83 5.80 1.60 9.49
CA SER A 83 6.19 1.15 10.82
C SER A 83 7.70 0.98 10.86
N ASN A 84 8.33 1.44 11.94
CA ASN A 84 9.78 1.39 12.14
C ASN A 84 10.58 1.80 10.88
N CYS A 85 10.22 2.96 10.30
CA CYS A 85 10.83 3.51 9.09
C CYS A 85 10.88 2.59 7.87
N THR A 86 10.00 1.60 7.86
CA THR A 86 9.72 0.74 6.73
C THR A 86 8.30 1.02 6.28
N ARG A 87 8.16 1.38 5.01
CA ARG A 87 6.88 1.51 4.35
C ARG A 87 6.44 0.13 3.88
N PHE A 88 5.25 -0.26 4.30
CA PHE A 88 4.60 -1.48 3.89
C PHE A 88 3.43 -1.14 2.97
N ASP A 89 3.33 -1.86 1.86
CA ASP A 89 2.23 -1.74 0.91
C ASP A 89 1.60 -3.14 0.74
N CYS A 90 0.30 -3.26 1.02
CA CYS A 90 -0.46 -4.48 0.72
C CYS A 90 -0.96 -4.38 -0.73
N ILE A 91 -0.35 -5.14 -1.63
CA ILE A 91 -0.65 -5.08 -3.07
C ILE A 91 -1.37 -6.34 -3.53
N GLU A 92 -2.33 -6.18 -4.44
CA GLU A 92 -2.98 -7.30 -5.10
C GLU A 92 -2.08 -7.83 -6.24
N THR A 93 -1.85 -9.14 -6.26
CA THR A 93 -1.07 -9.81 -7.32
C THR A 93 -1.87 -10.96 -7.91
N ALA A 94 -1.36 -11.54 -9.00
CA ALA A 94 -1.96 -12.71 -9.63
C ALA A 94 -2.13 -13.91 -8.67
N VAL A 95 -1.35 -13.98 -7.59
CA VAL A 95 -1.38 -15.08 -6.60
C VAL A 95 -2.18 -14.70 -5.34
N GLY A 96 -2.55 -13.42 -5.19
CA GLY A 96 -3.28 -12.89 -4.03
C GLY A 96 -2.65 -11.61 -3.47
N ALA A 97 -3.22 -11.09 -2.39
CA ALA A 97 -2.70 -9.94 -1.67
C ALA A 97 -1.40 -10.29 -0.93
N VAL A 98 -0.37 -9.46 -1.11
CA VAL A 98 0.96 -9.64 -0.49
C VAL A 98 1.50 -8.32 0.08
N ILE A 99 2.32 -8.41 1.13
CA ILE A 99 2.99 -7.25 1.73
C ILE A 99 4.33 -7.03 1.02
N LEU A 100 4.51 -5.82 0.50
CA LEU A 100 5.79 -5.31 0.03
C LEU A 100 6.38 -4.36 1.07
N ALA A 101 7.64 -4.58 1.47
CA ALA A 101 8.36 -3.73 2.41
C ALA A 101 9.43 -2.90 1.67
N SER A 102 9.49 -1.60 1.95
CA SER A 102 10.48 -0.68 1.40
C SER A 102 10.98 0.30 2.47
N GLY A 103 12.26 0.65 2.43
CA GLY A 103 12.81 1.64 3.36
C GLY A 103 12.28 3.04 3.07
N VAL A 104 11.91 3.78 4.12
CA VAL A 104 11.55 5.19 3.97
C VAL A 104 12.79 5.99 3.58
N VAL A 105 12.72 6.65 2.42
CA VAL A 105 13.79 7.54 1.93
C VAL A 105 13.43 8.98 2.25
N CYS A 106 14.26 9.63 3.07
CA CYS A 106 14.08 11.02 3.45
C CYS A 106 15.02 11.94 2.64
N PRO A 107 14.61 13.19 2.35
CA PRO A 107 15.51 14.20 1.83
C PRO A 107 16.69 14.45 2.78
N PRO A 108 17.87 14.83 2.27
CA PRO A 108 18.99 15.24 3.12
C PRO A 108 18.57 16.46 3.94
N PHE A 109 18.78 16.39 5.25
CA PHE A 109 18.40 17.44 6.19
C PHE A 109 19.57 17.77 7.11
N ASN A 110 19.79 19.06 7.34
CA ASN A 110 20.83 19.55 8.25
C ASN A 110 20.20 20.19 9.48
N ASP A 111 20.23 19.47 10.61
CA ASP A 111 19.70 19.94 11.88
C ASP A 111 20.35 21.27 12.33
N THR A 112 21.65 21.46 12.07
CA THR A 112 22.39 22.64 12.55
C THR A 112 21.97 23.93 11.82
N GLU A 113 21.75 23.84 10.52
CA GLU A 113 21.33 24.97 9.69
C GLU A 113 19.92 25.44 10.08
N CYS A 114 19.00 24.50 10.34
CA CYS A 114 17.65 24.83 10.78
C CYS A 114 17.65 25.61 12.10
N ILE A 115 18.39 25.13 13.10
CA ILE A 115 18.46 25.76 14.43
C ILE A 115 19.16 27.12 14.34
N GLN A 116 20.24 27.24 13.55
CA GLN A 116 20.96 28.52 13.36
C GLN A 116 20.09 29.59 12.71
N ASN A 117 19.21 29.20 11.78
CA ASN A 117 18.25 30.10 11.14
C ASN A 117 17.06 30.46 12.04
N GLY A 118 17.01 29.94 13.27
CA GLY A 118 15.94 30.18 14.23
C GLY A 118 14.66 29.38 13.95
N GLY A 119 14.78 28.28 13.19
CA GLY A 119 13.71 27.32 12.97
C GLY A 119 13.69 26.20 14.02
N VAL A 120 12.60 25.43 14.03
CA VAL A 120 12.42 24.26 14.87
C VAL A 120 12.43 23.00 13.99
N VAL A 121 13.27 22.03 14.35
CA VAL A 121 13.29 20.73 13.67
C VAL A 121 12.01 19.98 14.01
N GLN A 122 11.28 19.59 12.97
CA GLN A 122 10.05 18.80 13.08
C GLN A 122 10.23 17.47 12.35
N THR A 123 9.71 16.39 12.91
CA THR A 123 9.70 15.09 12.26
C THR A 123 8.38 14.84 11.53
N TYR A 124 8.44 14.04 10.48
CA TYR A 124 7.28 13.59 9.70
C TYR A 124 7.49 12.15 9.22
N VAL A 125 6.43 11.51 8.71
CA VAL A 125 6.40 10.05 8.44
C VAL A 125 6.74 9.26 9.71
N ASP A 126 5.91 9.42 10.75
CA ASP A 126 6.04 8.72 12.04
C ASP A 126 7.45 8.78 12.66
N GLY A 127 8.14 9.90 12.47
CA GLY A 127 9.46 10.15 13.06
C GLY A 127 10.65 9.85 12.15
N CYS A 128 10.45 9.28 10.97
CA CYS A 128 11.54 8.80 10.12
C CYS A 128 12.26 9.92 9.37
N CYS A 129 11.53 10.95 8.97
CA CYS A 129 12.08 12.08 8.24
C CYS A 129 12.04 13.37 9.05
N LYS A 130 12.93 14.31 8.72
CA LYS A 130 13.07 15.61 9.39
C LYS A 130 12.86 16.76 8.42
N THR A 131 12.26 17.83 8.92
CA THR A 131 12.07 19.09 8.21
C THR A 131 12.30 20.27 9.15
N CYS A 132 12.58 21.45 8.59
CA CYS A 132 12.70 22.68 9.36
C CYS A 132 11.40 23.47 9.26
N LYS A 133 10.71 23.64 10.38
CA LYS A 133 9.59 24.57 10.45
C LYS A 133 10.13 25.90 10.94
N GLU A 134 9.99 26.95 10.13
CA GLU A 134 10.28 28.29 10.62
C GLU A 134 9.36 28.56 11.81
N ASP A 135 9.95 28.84 12.96
CA ASP A 135 9.18 29.31 14.09
C ASP A 135 8.59 30.63 13.64
N GLY A 136 7.27 30.68 13.51
CA GLY A 136 6.58 31.82 12.93
C GLY A 136 6.98 33.05 13.71
N LYS A 137 7.94 33.83 13.18
CA LYS A 137 8.25 35.15 13.68
C LYS A 137 6.93 35.89 13.60
N THR A 138 6.25 36.00 14.73
CA THR A 138 5.06 36.82 14.87
C THR A 138 5.45 38.18 14.31
N CYS A 139 4.88 38.54 13.16
CA CYS A 139 5.14 39.83 12.55
C CYS A 139 4.73 40.89 13.57
N LYS A 140 5.70 41.42 14.31
CA LYS A 140 5.44 42.50 15.26
C LYS A 140 5.26 43.74 14.39
N ARG A 141 4.02 44.18 14.22
CA ARG A 141 3.72 45.45 13.53
C ARG A 141 4.36 46.57 14.35
N VAL A 142 5.52 47.05 13.92
CA VAL A 142 6.21 48.17 14.57
C VAL A 142 5.81 49.44 13.84
N ALA A 143 5.11 50.35 14.53
CA ALA A 143 4.84 51.68 14.00
C ALA A 143 6.10 52.53 14.17
N ILE A 144 6.73 52.92 13.05
CA ILE A 144 7.92 53.78 13.10
C ILE A 144 7.46 55.23 13.04
N ARG A 145 7.67 55.97 14.13
CA ARG A 145 7.44 57.42 14.16
C ARG A 145 8.62 58.12 13.51
N THR A 146 8.46 58.55 12.26
CA THR A 146 9.45 59.39 11.58
C THR A 146 9.01 60.85 11.66
N THR A 147 9.95 61.75 11.98
CA THR A 147 9.74 63.19 11.80
C THR A 147 10.39 63.61 10.50
N ILE A 148 9.57 64.07 9.55
CA ILE A 148 10.04 64.52 8.25
C ILE A 148 10.80 65.82 8.45
N ARG A 149 12.03 65.88 7.91
CA ARG A 149 12.85 67.09 7.85
C ARG A 149 13.03 67.48 6.39
N LYS A 150 12.72 68.74 6.08
CA LYS A 150 13.07 69.37 4.81
C LYS A 150 13.61 70.75 5.14
N ASP A 151 14.91 70.95 4.89
CA ASP A 151 15.65 72.13 5.29
C ASP A 151 15.49 72.42 6.80
N ASP A 152 15.23 73.67 7.21
CA ASP A 152 14.95 74.05 8.61
C ASP A 152 13.51 73.74 9.06
N CYS A 153 12.67 73.15 8.22
CA CYS A 153 11.30 72.77 8.57
C CYS A 153 11.23 71.33 9.10
N ARG A 154 10.73 71.20 10.33
CA ARG A 154 10.44 69.92 11.00
C ARG A 154 8.93 69.75 11.16
N SER A 155 8.42 68.55 10.89
CA SER A 155 7.01 68.24 11.14
C SER A 155 6.69 68.35 12.65
N ASN A 156 5.60 69.05 12.98
CA ASN A 156 5.16 69.25 14.37
C ASN A 156 4.65 67.96 15.03
N ALA A 157 4.28 66.95 14.24
CA ALA A 157 3.93 65.62 14.71
C ALA A 157 4.68 64.55 13.89
N PRO A 158 5.08 63.44 14.51
CA PRO A 158 5.63 62.30 13.79
C PRO A 158 4.53 61.66 12.93
N THR A 159 4.84 61.40 11.66
CA THR A 159 3.94 60.70 10.74
C THR A 159 4.13 59.19 10.88
N TRP A 160 3.01 58.45 10.87
CA TRP A 160 3.01 57.00 10.83
C TRP A 160 3.33 56.55 9.40
N VAL A 161 4.37 55.73 9.25
CA VAL A 161 4.65 54.96 8.03
C VAL A 161 4.56 53.49 8.39
#